data_AF-A0A1J5HAW3-F1
#
_entry.id   AF-A0A1J5HAW3-F1
#
_cell.length_a   1.000
_cell.length_b   1.000
_cell.length_c   1.000
_cell.angle_alpha   90.00
_cell.angle_beta   90.00
_cell.angle_gamma   90.00
#
_symmetry.space_group_name_H-M   'P 1'
#
loop_
_entity.id
_entity.type
_entity.pdbx_description
1 polymer ?
#
loop_
_entity_poly.entity_id
_entity_poly.type
_entity_poly.pdbx_seq_one_letter_code
_entity_poly.pdbx_strand_id
1 'polypeptide(L)' 'MLTLQELRKLKPDELNKEFRRATMSLTEAEVALKTNQDKKSHTAQAYKAYRAQILTVQNEKVEEDAERK' A
#
# COMPACT_ATOMS: atom_id res chain seq x y z
N MET A 1 0.02 2.84 -8.96
CA MET A 1 -0.33 1.82 -7.96
C MET A 1 -0.39 0.50 -8.69
N LEU A 2 0.18 -0.57 -8.11
CA LEU A 2 0.05 -1.91 -8.68
C LEU A 2 -1.36 -2.46 -8.42
N THR A 3 -1.81 -3.35 -9.30
CA THR A 3 -3.04 -4.12 -9.10
C THR A 3 -2.83 -5.23 -8.07
N LEU A 4 -3.92 -5.79 -7.52
CA LEU A 4 -3.84 -6.90 -6.57
C LEU A 4 -3.09 -8.12 -7.14
N GLN A 5 -3.29 -8.44 -8.42
CA GLN A 5 -2.60 -9.55 -9.08
C GLN A 5 -1.09 -9.28 -9.23
N GLU A 6 -0.69 -8.03 -9.46
CA GLU A 6 0.72 -7.66 -9.52
C GLU A 6 1.37 -7.71 -8.14
N LEU A 7 0.67 -7.24 -7.10
CA LEU A 7 1.14 -7.32 -5.71
C LEU A 7 1.41 -8.76 -5.28
N ARG A 8 0.52 -9.71 -5.63
CA ARG A 8 0.69 -11.13 -5.29
C ARG A 8 1.95 -11.77 -5.90
N LYS A 9 2.43 -11.24 -7.03
CA LYS A 9 3.64 -11.72 -7.72
C LYS A 9 4.94 -11.21 -7.07
N LEU A 10 4.87 -10.17 -6.25
CA LEU A 10 6.04 -9.59 -5.60
C LEU A 10 6.59 -10.47 -4.47
N LYS A 11 7.90 -10.37 -4.24
CA LYS A 11 8.54 -10.93 -3.06
C LYS A 11 8.19 -10.13 -1.80
N PRO A 12 8.28 -10.71 -0.58
CA PRO A 12 8.01 -9.99 0.66
C PRO A 12 8.79 -8.68 0.81
N ASP A 13 10.06 -8.66 0.42
CA ASP A 13 10.90 -7.45 0.45
C ASP A 13 10.41 -6.35 -0.50
N GLU A 14 9.89 -6.74 -1.66
CA GLU A 14 9.35 -5.82 -2.66
C GLU A 14 7.98 -5.27 -2.21
N LEU A 15 7.15 -6.11 -1.59
CA LEU A 15 5.92 -5.67 -0.93
C LEU A 15 6.20 -4.65 0.17
N ASN A 16 7.24 -4.87 0.96
CA ASN A 16 7.68 -3.90 1.98
C ASN A 16 8.15 -2.57 1.39
N LYS A 17 8.87 -2.61 0.25
CA LYS A 17 9.28 -1.38 -0.46
C LYS A 17 8.05 -0.62 -0.97
N GLU A 18 7.10 -1.31 -1.60
CA GLU A 18 5.86 -0.70 -2.08
C GLU A 18 5.00 -0.16 -0.94
N PHE A 19 4.93 -0.86 0.20
CA PHE A 19 4.22 -0.38 1.39
C PHE A 19 4.81 0.94 1.91
N ARG A 20 6.15 1.03 2.01
CA ARG A 20 6.84 2.26 2.42
C ARG A 20 6.57 3.40 1.45
N ARG A 21 6.64 3.12 0.15
CA ARG A 21 6.33 4.11 -0.90
C ARG A 21 4.90 4.62 -0.79
N ALA A 22 3.92 3.72 -0.68
CA ALA A 22 2.52 4.07 -0.51
C ALA A 22 2.27 4.90 0.76
N THR A 23 2.99 4.59 1.84
CA THR A 23 2.92 5.33 3.10
C THR A 23 3.46 6.75 2.96
N MET A 24 4.62 6.92 2.32
CA MET A 24 5.17 8.26 2.06
C MET A 24 4.23 9.11 1.21
N SER A 25 3.74 8.54 0.10
CA SER A 25 2.80 9.26 -0.78
C SER A 25 1.46 9.59 -0.10
N LEU A 26 0.99 8.74 0.81
CA LEU A 26 -0.18 9.05 1.64
C LEU A 26 0.10 10.25 2.54
N THR A 27 1.24 10.25 3.25
CA THR A 27 1.62 11.36 4.13
C THR A 27 1.74 12.67 3.35
N GLU A 28 2.38 12.66 2.18
CA GLU A 28 2.47 13.82 1.29
C GLU A 28 1.08 14.33 0.89
N ALA A 29 0.18 13.43 0.48
CA ALA A 29 -1.18 13.79 0.10
C ALA A 29 -1.98 14.36 1.27
N GLU A 30 -1.85 13.79 2.47
CA GLU A 30 -2.50 14.29 3.69
C GLU A 30 -1.96 15.66 4.11
N VAL A 31 -0.64 15.89 3.99
CA VAL A 31 -0.04 17.19 4.25
C VAL A 31 -0.55 18.23 3.26
N ALA A 32 -0.55 17.92 1.97
CA ALA A 32 -1.04 18.83 0.93
C ALA A 32 -2.52 19.22 1.12
N LEU A 33 -3.35 18.28 1.61
CA LEU A 33 -4.73 18.56 1.99
C LEU A 33 -4.81 19.48 3.21
N LYS A 34 -4.03 19.20 4.26
CA LYS A 34 -4.01 20.01 5.49
C LYS A 34 -3.52 21.44 5.24
N THR A 35 -2.55 21.61 4.35
CA THR A 35 -1.99 22.93 3.99
C THR A 35 -2.81 23.65 2.91
N ASN A 36 -3.93 23.08 2.45
CA ASN A 36 -4.73 23.57 1.31
C ASN A 36 -3.92 23.78 0.02
N GLN A 37 -2.77 23.11 -0.13
CA GLN A 37 -1.94 23.17 -1.33
C GLN A 37 -2.56 22.39 -2.50
N ASP A 38 -3.26 21.29 -2.22
CA ASP A 38 -4.01 20.52 -3.21
C ASP A 38 -5.29 19.96 -2.57
N LYS A 39 -6.44 20.10 -3.26
CA LYS A 39 -7.76 19.63 -2.79
C LYS A 39 -8.09 18.19 -3.22
N LYS A 40 -7.14 17.46 -3.82
CA LYS A 40 -7.35 16.08 -4.28
C LYS A 40 -7.46 15.08 -3.13
N SER A 41 -8.54 15.14 -2.35
CA SER A 41 -8.81 14.21 -1.24
C SER A 41 -8.89 12.75 -1.68
N HIS A 42 -9.29 12.52 -2.93
CA HIS A 42 -9.33 11.20 -3.53
C HIS A 42 -7.96 10.52 -3.62
N THR A 43 -6.85 11.27 -3.70
CA THR A 43 -5.50 10.66 -3.79
C THR A 43 -5.10 10.04 -2.46
N ALA A 44 -5.32 10.74 -1.34
CA ALA A 44 -5.09 10.20 0.00
C ALA A 44 -5.95 8.95 0.23
N GLN A 45 -7.23 8.99 -0.17
CA GLN A 45 -8.11 7.82 -0.06
C GLN A 45 -7.61 6.64 -0.92
N ALA A 46 -7.12 6.90 -2.13
CA ALA A 46 -6.55 5.87 -3.00
C ALA A 46 -5.28 5.25 -2.40
N TYR A 47 -4.36 6.05 -1.86
CA TYR A 47 -3.15 5.53 -1.19
C TYR A 47 -3.48 4.74 0.07
N LYS A 48 -4.50 5.15 0.83
CA LYS A 48 -4.99 4.39 1.99
C LYS A 48 -5.52 3.01 1.57
N ALA A 49 -6.33 2.94 0.52
CA ALA A 49 -6.84 1.68 -0.03
C ALA A 49 -5.70 0.80 -0.57
N TYR A 50 -4.77 1.37 -1.31
CA TYR A 50 -3.61 0.66 -1.84
C TYR A 50 -2.73 0.07 -0.73
N ARG A 51 -2.49 0.83 0.35
CA ARG A 51 -1.77 0.33 1.53
C ARG A 51 -2.46 -0.87 2.18
N ALA A 52 -3.79 -0.84 2.27
CA ALA A 52 -4.57 -1.97 2.79
C ALA A 52 -4.44 -3.22 1.90
N GLN A 53 -4.48 -3.05 0.57
CA GLN A 53 -4.27 -4.16 -0.37
C GLN A 53 -2.90 -4.82 -0.20
N ILE A 54 -1.85 -4.03 0.00
CA ILE A 54 -0.49 -4.56 0.24
C ILE A 54 -0.46 -5.38 1.53
N LEU A 55 -1.06 -4.89 2.62
CA LEU A 55 -1.14 -5.63 3.90
C LEU A 55 -1.90 -6.94 3.76
N THR A 56 -3.02 -6.94 3.03
CA THR A 56 -3.77 -8.17 2.75
C THR A 56 -2.88 -9.21 2.07
N VAL A 57 -2.15 -8.82 1.03
CA VAL A 57 -1.24 -9.75 0.32
C VAL A 57 -0.08 -10.21 1.21
N GLN A 58 0.42 -9.34 2.09
CA GLN A 58 1.45 -9.74 3.05
C GLN A 58 0.93 -10.81 4.02
N ASN A 59 -0.29 -10.64 4.53
CA ASN A 59 -0.92 -11.61 5.43
C ASN A 59 -1.23 -12.93 4.70
N GLU A 60 -1.77 -12.88 3.48
CA GLU A 60 -2.01 -14.07 2.63
C GLU A 60 -0.72 -14.91 2.52
N LYS A 61 0.42 -14.26 2.26
CA LYS A 61 1.72 -14.96 2.15
C LYS A 61 2.21 -15.56 3.46
N VAL A 62 1.96 -14.89 4.59
CA VAL A 62 2.32 -15.42 5.92
C VAL A 62 1.49 -16.64 6.26
N GLU A 63 0.19 -16.64 5.93
CA GLU A 63 -0.71 -17.78 6.11
C GLU A 63 -0.28 -18.96 5.21
N GLU A 64 0.01 -18.71 3.93
CA GLU A 64 0.52 -19.74 3.00
C GLU A 64 1.84 -20.38 3.48
N ASP A 65 2.76 -19.59 4.04
CA ASP A 65 4.03 -20.08 4.58
C ASP A 65 3.83 -20.87 5.89
N ALA A 66 2.78 -20.57 6.65
CA ALA A 66 2.43 -21.28 7.88
C ALA A 66 1.77 -22.64 7.60
N GLU A 67 0.91 -22.73 6.59
CA GLU A 67 0.26 -24.00 6.17
C GLU A 67 1.23 -24.99 5.51
N ARG A 68 2.36 -24.51 4.98
CA ARG A 68 3.39 -25.34 4.33
C ARG A 68 4.41 -25.95 5.30
N LYS A 69 4.37 -25.60 6.58
CA LYS A 69 5.30 -26.09 7.62
C LYS A 69 4.64 -27.13 8.51
#